data_AF-A0A1R3RL69-F1
#
_entry.id   AF-A0A1R3RL69-F1
#
_cell.length_a   1.000
_cell.length_b   1.000
_cell.length_c   1.000
_cell.angle_alpha   90.00
_cell.angle_beta   90.00
_cell.angle_gamma   90.00
#
_symmetry.space_group_name_H-M   'P 1'
#
loop_
_entity.id
_entity.type
_entity.pdbx_description
1 polymer ?
#
loop_
_entity_poly.entity_id
_entity_poly.type
_entity_poly.pdbx_seq_one_letter_code
_entity_poly.pdbx_strand_id
1 'polypeptide(L)'
;MDPATYINPYLTLPDRLVLDSLLKDGQTPPQKRRSSAGTHADPDADATIGKLEALNDPEHADFVPTVWFFWDLKDVKLHPLLDKWVLQPYIKTARSIVRVDTDVVMLTHLLLYFATSIPSAIYLFRNFHWVHGVLHWLMQSWYVGTYTLMMHQHIHMGGILKKRFWWWFDLLFPYITDPLMGHTWNSYYYHHVKHHHVEGNGPEDLSSTIRYQRDSLADFACYVGRFYFFVWLELPTYFLRKGKVYFALKAAFWEIGSYLMMYLMWNYVSWRATLFVFVLPFLQLRVGLMVGNWGQHAFVDETDPNSDFRSSITLIDVASNRFCYNDGYHTSHHLNPRRHWRDHPVAFLRQKDRYAVEHALVFRNIDYIMITVCLMRKDYRYLAKCLVPMGDQIGMTHDELAEMLRRKTRRFSEEEIKRKFS
;
A
#
# COMPACT_ATOMS: atom_id res chain seq x y z
N MET A 1 -10.79 -14.63 -17.92
CA MET A 1 -9.46 -15.28 -17.92
C MET A 1 -9.29 -15.96 -16.57
N ASP A 2 -8.66 -17.13 -16.52
CA ASP A 2 -8.47 -17.87 -15.26
C ASP A 2 -7.34 -17.23 -14.44
N PRO A 3 -7.60 -16.71 -13.22
CA PRO A 3 -6.59 -16.00 -12.43
C PRO A 3 -5.41 -16.89 -12.00
N ALA A 4 -5.57 -18.22 -11.99
CA ALA A 4 -4.50 -19.15 -11.64
C ALA A 4 -3.37 -19.19 -12.69
N THR A 5 -3.72 -18.92 -13.96
CA THR A 5 -2.81 -19.07 -15.11
C THR A 5 -2.53 -17.76 -15.84
N TYR A 6 -3.45 -16.79 -15.75
CA TYR A 6 -3.31 -15.48 -16.40
C TYR A 6 -2.09 -14.72 -15.88
N ILE A 7 -1.23 -14.23 -16.77
CA ILE A 7 -0.14 -13.32 -16.43
C ILE A 7 -0.48 -11.96 -17.04
N ASN A 8 -0.52 -10.90 -16.22
CA ASN A 8 -0.86 -9.58 -16.74
C ASN A 8 0.24 -9.09 -17.71
N PRO A 9 -0.08 -8.71 -18.96
CA PRO A 9 0.93 -8.24 -19.90
C PRO A 9 1.58 -6.92 -19.46
N TYR A 10 0.91 -6.15 -18.59
CA TYR A 10 1.36 -4.85 -18.09
C TYR A 10 2.14 -4.92 -16.77
N LEU A 11 2.59 -6.11 -16.36
CA LEU A 11 3.45 -6.25 -15.19
C LEU A 11 4.71 -5.43 -15.28
N THR A 12 5.12 -4.91 -14.13
CA THR A 12 6.46 -4.37 -13.98
C THR A 12 7.46 -5.51 -14.18
N LEU A 13 8.62 -5.20 -14.74
CA LEU A 13 9.70 -6.18 -14.89
C LEU A 13 10.03 -6.89 -13.55
N PRO A 14 10.12 -6.19 -12.40
CA PRO A 14 10.30 -6.85 -11.11
C PRO A 14 9.24 -7.89 -10.77
N ASP A 15 7.95 -7.57 -10.92
CA ASP A 15 6.88 -8.51 -10.60
C ASP A 15 6.89 -9.73 -11.51
N ARG A 16 7.19 -9.55 -12.81
CA ARG A 16 7.33 -10.68 -13.74
C ARG A 16 8.46 -11.61 -13.29
N LEU A 17 9.61 -11.07 -12.93
CA LEU A 17 10.77 -11.85 -12.47
C LEU A 17 10.47 -12.63 -11.18
N VAL A 18 9.79 -11.99 -10.22
CA VAL A 18 9.37 -12.65 -8.97
C VAL A 18 8.37 -13.77 -9.26
N LEU A 19 7.35 -13.50 -10.07
CA LEU A 19 6.31 -14.46 -10.40
C LEU A 19 6.89 -15.67 -11.15
N ASP A 20 7.76 -15.45 -12.12
CA ASP A 20 8.43 -16.53 -12.86
C ASP A 20 9.27 -17.41 -11.93
N SER A 21 9.98 -16.79 -10.95
CA SER A 21 10.72 -17.53 -9.92
C SER A 21 9.81 -18.42 -9.08
N LEU A 22 8.65 -17.91 -8.64
CA LEU A 22 7.69 -18.67 -7.83
C LEU A 22 7.00 -19.80 -8.60
N LEU A 23 6.71 -19.59 -9.88
CA LEU A 23 6.05 -20.61 -10.72
C LEU A 23 7.00 -21.77 -11.05
N LYS A 24 8.28 -21.49 -11.35
CA LYS A 24 9.33 -22.52 -11.52
C LYS A 24 9.44 -23.40 -10.28
N ASP A 25 9.42 -22.74 -9.14
CA ASP A 25 9.43 -23.32 -7.81
C ASP A 25 8.29 -24.34 -7.62
N GLY A 26 7.04 -23.92 -7.89
CA GLY A 26 5.86 -24.77 -7.80
C GLY A 26 5.89 -26.01 -8.71
N GLN A 27 6.65 -25.95 -9.81
CA GLN A 27 6.82 -27.06 -10.75
C GLN A 27 7.94 -28.03 -10.35
N THR A 28 8.80 -27.67 -9.39
CA THR A 28 9.94 -28.49 -8.99
C THR A 28 9.53 -29.54 -7.95
N PRO A 29 9.86 -30.85 -8.15
CA PRO A 29 9.47 -31.91 -7.23
C PRO A 29 9.97 -31.70 -5.79
N PRO A 30 9.18 -32.04 -4.75
CA PRO A 30 9.52 -31.79 -3.34
C PRO A 30 10.86 -32.38 -2.89
N GLN A 31 11.26 -33.51 -3.49
CA GLN A 31 12.50 -34.21 -3.18
C GLN A 31 13.77 -33.42 -3.57
N LYS A 32 13.72 -32.61 -4.64
CA LYS A 32 14.84 -31.75 -5.06
C LYS A 32 14.95 -30.46 -4.24
N ARG A 33 13.83 -29.97 -3.70
CA ARG A 33 13.78 -28.77 -2.83
C ARG A 33 14.38 -29.01 -1.45
N ARG A 34 14.16 -30.19 -0.86
CA ARG A 34 14.78 -30.55 0.44
C ARG A 34 16.30 -30.71 0.35
N SER A 35 16.84 -31.15 -0.79
CA SER A 35 18.29 -31.23 -1.00
C SER A 35 18.96 -29.88 -1.20
N SER A 36 18.23 -28.85 -1.66
CA SER A 36 18.76 -27.47 -1.81
C SER A 36 18.57 -26.61 -0.55
N ALA A 37 17.66 -26.98 0.36
CA ALA A 37 17.44 -26.30 1.63
C ALA A 37 18.65 -26.36 2.59
N GLY A 38 19.64 -27.22 2.29
CA GLY A 38 20.98 -27.18 2.87
C GLY A 38 21.95 -26.47 1.93
N THR A 39 22.28 -25.22 2.27
CA THR A 39 23.52 -24.51 1.84
C THR A 39 23.83 -24.37 0.35
N HIS A 40 22.86 -24.46 -0.57
CA HIS A 40 23.09 -24.15 -1.98
C HIS A 40 22.13 -23.10 -2.55
N ALA A 41 22.71 -21.93 -2.83
CA ALA A 41 22.19 -20.91 -3.72
C ALA A 41 21.55 -21.53 -4.97
N ASP A 42 20.27 -21.24 -5.21
CA ASP A 42 19.64 -21.48 -6.51
C ASP A 42 20.22 -20.45 -7.49
N PRO A 43 21.06 -20.85 -8.46
CA PRO A 43 21.76 -19.91 -9.34
C PRO A 43 20.81 -19.04 -10.15
N ASP A 44 19.62 -19.56 -10.48
CA ASP A 44 18.56 -18.83 -11.18
C ASP A 44 17.93 -17.76 -10.26
N ALA A 45 17.72 -18.08 -8.99
CA ALA A 45 17.21 -17.13 -7.99
C ALA A 45 18.23 -16.03 -7.71
N ASP A 46 19.50 -16.38 -7.57
CA ASP A 46 20.60 -15.42 -7.35
C ASP A 46 20.78 -14.50 -8.56
N ALA A 47 20.70 -15.04 -9.79
CA ALA A 47 20.72 -14.24 -11.01
C ALA A 47 19.51 -13.28 -11.08
N THR A 48 18.34 -13.74 -10.65
CA THR A 48 17.13 -12.91 -10.59
C THR A 48 17.29 -11.78 -9.58
N ILE A 49 17.79 -12.09 -8.38
CA ILE A 49 18.07 -11.11 -7.32
C ILE A 49 19.10 -10.08 -7.83
N GLY A 50 20.22 -10.53 -8.40
CA GLY A 50 21.26 -9.65 -8.92
C GLY A 50 20.74 -8.70 -10.00
N LYS A 51 19.86 -9.19 -10.89
CA LYS A 51 19.20 -8.35 -11.90
C LYS A 51 18.27 -7.31 -11.28
N LEU A 52 17.52 -7.65 -10.24
CA LEU A 52 16.64 -6.69 -9.55
C LEU A 52 17.43 -5.61 -8.82
N GLU A 53 18.55 -5.99 -8.19
CA GLU A 53 19.46 -5.04 -7.52
C GLU A 53 20.12 -4.09 -8.53
N ALA A 54 20.58 -4.63 -9.66
CA ALA A 54 21.13 -3.86 -10.77
C ALA A 54 20.17 -2.78 -11.31
N LEU A 55 18.85 -3.04 -11.32
CA LEU A 55 17.85 -2.06 -11.73
C LEU A 55 17.71 -0.88 -10.75
N ASN A 56 18.05 -1.11 -9.47
CA ASN A 56 17.91 -0.13 -8.38
C ASN A 56 19.21 0.63 -8.06
N ASP A 57 20.37 0.12 -8.47
CA ASP A 57 21.69 0.72 -8.21
C ASP A 57 22.04 1.81 -9.23
N PRO A 58 22.09 3.12 -8.85
CA PRO A 58 22.39 4.22 -9.76
C PRO A 58 23.76 4.16 -10.45
N GLU A 59 24.70 3.39 -9.91
CA GLU A 59 26.04 3.21 -10.45
C GLU A 59 26.14 2.02 -11.43
N HIS A 60 25.10 1.18 -11.48
CA HIS A 60 25.05 0.02 -12.37
C HIS A 60 24.58 0.39 -13.79
N ALA A 61 25.11 -0.28 -14.82
CA ALA A 61 24.79 0.01 -16.21
C ALA A 61 23.31 -0.24 -16.57
N ASP A 62 22.68 -1.21 -15.90
CA ASP A 62 21.26 -1.55 -16.06
C ASP A 62 20.31 -0.68 -15.21
N PHE A 63 20.82 0.34 -14.52
CA PHE A 63 19.97 1.23 -13.72
C PHE A 63 18.85 1.86 -14.55
N VAL A 64 17.62 1.77 -14.04
CA VAL A 64 16.47 2.44 -14.66
C VAL A 64 15.66 3.17 -13.59
N PRO A 65 15.56 4.52 -13.62
CA PRO A 65 14.65 5.24 -12.74
C PRO A 65 13.20 5.04 -13.18
N THR A 66 12.28 5.03 -12.22
CA THR A 66 10.85 5.01 -12.53
C THR A 66 10.43 6.44 -12.83
N VAL A 67 9.98 6.74 -14.05
CA VAL A 67 9.56 8.09 -14.45
C VAL A 67 8.04 8.23 -14.44
N TRP A 68 7.35 7.24 -15.00
CA TRP A 68 5.88 7.17 -15.03
C TRP A 68 5.42 5.79 -14.59
N PHE A 69 4.15 5.69 -14.21
CA PHE A 69 3.54 4.39 -13.94
C PHE A 69 2.95 3.72 -15.17
N PHE A 70 2.43 4.46 -16.16
CA PHE A 70 1.79 3.81 -17.32
C PHE A 70 2.78 3.15 -18.27
N TRP A 71 4.02 3.65 -18.33
CA TRP A 71 5.03 3.18 -19.29
C TRP A 71 6.36 2.94 -18.59
N ASP A 72 6.98 1.79 -18.89
CA ASP A 72 8.38 1.57 -18.54
C ASP A 72 9.26 2.37 -19.49
N LEU A 73 10.36 2.92 -18.99
CA LEU A 73 11.22 3.84 -19.77
C LEU A 73 11.70 3.21 -21.09
N LYS A 74 12.00 1.91 -21.08
CA LYS A 74 12.42 1.15 -22.28
C LYS A 74 11.35 1.07 -23.38
N ASP A 75 10.08 1.19 -23.01
CA ASP A 75 8.95 1.05 -23.93
C ASP A 75 8.53 2.41 -24.51
N VAL A 76 9.06 3.51 -23.98
CA VAL A 76 8.79 4.88 -24.43
C VAL A 76 9.56 5.16 -25.71
N LYS A 77 8.86 5.15 -26.84
CA LYS A 77 9.40 5.48 -28.17
C LYS A 77 9.26 6.97 -28.46
N LEU A 78 10.21 7.78 -28.00
CA LEU A 78 10.27 9.21 -28.32
C LEU A 78 11.15 9.49 -29.55
N HIS A 79 10.84 10.58 -30.25
CA HIS A 79 11.72 11.10 -31.29
C HIS A 79 13.09 11.45 -30.67
N PRO A 80 14.24 11.15 -31.32
CA PRO A 80 15.57 11.33 -30.71
C PRO A 80 15.86 12.73 -30.17
N LEU A 81 15.30 13.76 -30.82
CA LEU A 81 15.42 15.14 -30.31
C LEU A 81 14.65 15.36 -29.00
N LEU A 82 13.47 14.78 -28.85
CA LEU A 82 12.68 14.89 -27.62
C LEU A 82 13.31 14.08 -26.49
N ASP A 83 13.83 12.89 -26.79
CA ASP A 83 14.57 12.11 -25.78
C ASP A 83 15.79 12.91 -25.27
N LYS A 84 16.66 13.36 -26.20
CA LYS A 84 17.89 14.08 -25.87
C LYS A 84 17.67 15.42 -25.18
N TRP A 85 16.68 16.21 -25.61
CA TRP A 85 16.53 17.60 -25.15
C TRP A 85 15.39 17.82 -24.16
N VAL A 86 14.50 16.84 -23.96
CA VAL A 86 13.38 16.96 -23.03
C VAL A 86 13.45 15.88 -21.95
N LEU A 87 13.41 14.60 -22.33
CA LEU A 87 13.30 13.50 -21.38
C LEU A 87 14.58 13.31 -20.54
N GLN A 88 15.73 13.16 -21.19
CA GLN A 88 16.99 12.94 -20.47
C GLN A 88 17.37 14.11 -19.54
N PRO A 89 17.24 15.39 -19.96
CA PRO A 89 17.43 16.52 -19.05
C PRO A 89 16.44 16.52 -17.89
N TYR A 90 15.17 16.18 -18.13
CA TYR A 90 14.17 16.05 -17.06
C TYR A 90 14.57 14.97 -16.05
N ILE A 91 14.91 13.76 -16.49
CA ILE A 91 15.32 12.65 -15.61
C ILE A 91 16.55 13.07 -14.79
N LYS A 92 17.56 13.66 -15.43
CA LYS A 92 18.78 14.12 -14.76
C LYS A 92 18.48 15.14 -13.67
N THR A 93 17.67 16.16 -13.97
CA THR A 93 17.26 17.17 -12.99
C THR A 93 16.41 16.54 -11.90
N ALA A 94 15.45 15.69 -12.23
CA ALA A 94 14.58 15.03 -11.26
C ALA A 94 15.37 14.18 -10.26
N ARG A 95 16.35 13.38 -10.72
CA ARG A 95 17.29 12.61 -9.86
C ARG A 95 18.10 13.51 -8.91
N SER A 96 18.40 14.74 -9.31
CA SER A 96 19.05 15.71 -8.42
C SER A 96 18.13 16.23 -7.31
N ILE A 97 16.81 16.06 -7.45
CA ILE A 97 15.77 16.56 -6.54
C ILE A 97 15.25 15.45 -5.61
N VAL A 98 14.88 14.30 -6.18
CA VAL A 98 14.30 13.17 -5.42
C VAL A 98 15.32 12.53 -4.49
N ARG A 99 14.86 12.02 -3.35
CA ARG A 99 15.75 11.50 -2.31
C ARG A 99 16.47 10.21 -2.73
N VAL A 100 15.77 9.33 -3.46
CA VAL A 100 16.33 8.10 -4.05
C VAL A 100 16.23 8.23 -5.55
N ASP A 101 17.31 7.96 -6.27
CA ASP A 101 17.42 8.20 -7.72
C ASP A 101 16.39 7.43 -8.56
N THR A 102 15.83 6.34 -8.02
CA THR A 102 14.75 5.58 -8.64
C THR A 102 13.40 6.31 -8.66
N ASP A 103 13.21 7.33 -7.82
CA ASP A 103 11.89 7.89 -7.47
C ASP A 103 11.51 9.12 -8.30
N VAL A 104 12.04 9.27 -9.52
CA VAL A 104 11.64 10.34 -10.45
C VAL A 104 10.11 10.43 -10.59
N VAL A 105 9.42 9.30 -10.50
CA VAL A 105 7.96 9.18 -10.54
C VAL A 105 7.27 9.93 -9.41
N MET A 106 7.84 9.99 -8.20
CA MET A 106 7.24 10.75 -7.09
C MET A 106 7.26 12.24 -7.40
N LEU A 107 8.38 12.77 -7.92
CA LEU A 107 8.43 14.16 -8.37
C LEU A 107 7.49 14.41 -9.55
N THR A 108 7.39 13.47 -10.48
CA THR A 108 6.45 13.54 -11.61
C THR A 108 5.01 13.70 -11.12
N HIS A 109 4.60 12.92 -10.12
CA HIS A 109 3.27 13.02 -9.52
C HIS A 109 3.08 14.32 -8.72
N LEU A 110 4.09 14.80 -7.99
CA LEU A 110 4.00 16.12 -7.36
C LEU A 110 3.76 17.21 -8.41
N LEU A 111 4.53 17.24 -9.50
CA LEU A 111 4.31 18.19 -10.59
C LEU A 111 2.90 18.07 -11.18
N LEU A 112 2.40 16.84 -11.36
CA LEU A 112 1.03 16.59 -11.80
C LEU A 112 0.01 17.21 -10.85
N TYR A 113 0.09 16.93 -9.54
CA TYR A 113 -0.88 17.44 -8.55
C TYR A 113 -0.84 18.97 -8.43
N PHE A 114 0.36 19.56 -8.50
CA PHE A 114 0.51 21.01 -8.47
C PHE A 114 0.05 21.68 -9.77
N ALA A 115 0.10 20.99 -10.90
CA ALA A 115 -0.39 21.49 -12.19
C ALA A 115 -1.90 21.27 -12.40
N THR A 116 -2.50 20.25 -11.76
CA THR A 116 -3.92 19.90 -11.97
C THR A 116 -4.78 20.10 -10.73
N SER A 117 -4.46 19.42 -9.62
CA SER A 117 -5.31 19.40 -8.42
C SER A 117 -5.42 20.78 -7.76
N ILE A 118 -4.30 21.49 -7.59
CA ILE A 118 -4.30 22.81 -6.95
C ILE A 118 -5.01 23.87 -7.81
N PRO A 119 -4.67 24.08 -9.09
CA PRO A 119 -5.36 25.08 -9.92
C PRO A 119 -6.85 24.77 -10.08
N SER A 120 -7.22 23.48 -10.19
CA SER A 120 -8.61 23.07 -10.25
C SER A 120 -9.38 23.42 -8.97
N ALA A 121 -8.79 23.20 -7.80
CA ALA A 121 -9.40 23.55 -6.52
C ALA A 121 -9.57 25.07 -6.39
N ILE A 122 -8.52 25.84 -6.69
CA ILE A 122 -8.56 27.32 -6.68
C ILE A 122 -9.66 27.84 -7.61
N TYR A 123 -9.77 27.28 -8.82
CA TYR A 123 -10.79 27.69 -9.77
C TYR A 123 -12.20 27.35 -9.27
N LEU A 124 -12.43 26.20 -8.63
CA LEU A 124 -13.73 25.87 -8.03
C LEU A 124 -14.14 26.84 -6.93
N PHE A 125 -13.20 27.30 -6.12
CA PHE A 125 -13.47 28.31 -5.07
C PHE A 125 -13.72 29.70 -5.65
N ARG A 126 -13.17 30.02 -6.82
CA ARG A 126 -13.39 31.30 -7.51
C ARG A 126 -14.66 31.32 -8.35
N ASN A 127 -14.87 30.28 -9.16
CA ASN A 127 -15.91 30.17 -10.18
C ASN A 127 -16.51 28.75 -10.20
N PHE A 128 -17.36 28.45 -9.23
CA PHE A 128 -17.93 27.11 -9.06
C PHE A 128 -18.83 26.71 -10.24
N HIS A 129 -18.59 25.51 -10.78
CA HIS A 129 -19.47 24.83 -11.74
C HIS A 129 -19.65 23.37 -11.33
N TRP A 130 -20.87 22.85 -11.37
CA TRP A 130 -21.17 21.48 -10.94
C TRP A 130 -20.40 20.40 -11.73
N VAL A 131 -20.35 20.55 -13.05
CA VAL A 131 -19.60 19.62 -13.92
C VAL A 131 -18.12 19.63 -13.53
N HIS A 132 -17.53 20.81 -13.33
CA HIS A 132 -16.15 20.90 -12.88
C HIS A 132 -15.95 20.31 -11.48
N GLY A 133 -16.88 20.51 -10.55
CA GLY A 133 -16.84 19.90 -9.23
C GLY A 133 -16.79 18.37 -9.29
N VAL A 134 -17.68 17.77 -10.09
CA VAL A 134 -17.70 16.31 -10.30
C VAL A 134 -16.40 15.83 -10.97
N LEU A 135 -15.94 16.50 -12.03
CA LEU A 135 -14.70 16.13 -12.72
C LEU A 135 -13.47 16.28 -11.82
N HIS A 136 -13.44 17.31 -10.96
CA HIS A 136 -12.39 17.47 -9.95
C HIS A 136 -12.39 16.31 -8.98
N TRP A 137 -13.55 15.97 -8.41
CA TRP A 137 -13.67 14.85 -7.47
C TRP A 137 -13.25 13.53 -8.13
N LEU A 138 -13.70 13.24 -9.36
CA LEU A 138 -13.28 12.04 -10.10
C LEU A 138 -11.75 12.01 -10.34
N MET A 139 -11.15 13.14 -10.67
CA MET A 139 -9.69 13.26 -10.81
C MET A 139 -8.98 12.98 -9.47
N GLN A 140 -9.47 13.53 -8.35
CA GLN A 140 -8.89 13.22 -7.03
C GLN A 140 -9.07 11.75 -6.67
N SER A 141 -10.22 11.15 -6.97
CA SER A 141 -10.47 9.73 -6.77
C SER A 141 -9.55 8.84 -7.61
N TRP A 142 -9.12 9.31 -8.78
CA TRP A 142 -8.09 8.63 -9.58
C TRP A 142 -6.70 8.74 -8.94
N TYR A 143 -6.36 9.91 -8.38
CA TYR A 143 -5.04 10.14 -7.77
C TYR A 143 -4.88 9.57 -6.36
N VAL A 144 -5.96 9.40 -5.61
CA VAL A 144 -5.91 9.16 -4.16
C VAL A 144 -5.12 7.91 -3.77
N GLY A 145 -5.22 6.82 -4.53
CA GLY A 145 -4.47 5.59 -4.25
C GLY A 145 -2.97 5.84 -4.36
N THR A 146 -2.52 6.29 -5.52
CA THR A 146 -1.13 6.65 -5.76
C THR A 146 -0.62 7.71 -4.77
N TYR A 147 -1.38 8.78 -4.53
CA TYR A 147 -0.98 9.81 -3.57
C TYR A 147 -0.82 9.25 -2.15
N THR A 148 -1.79 8.45 -1.69
CA THR A 148 -1.75 7.86 -0.34
C THR A 148 -0.52 6.99 -0.15
N LEU A 149 -0.14 6.18 -1.16
CA LEU A 149 1.06 5.36 -1.06
C LEU A 149 2.36 6.14 -1.29
N MET A 150 2.34 7.28 -1.99
CA MET A 150 3.46 8.22 -1.96
C MET A 150 3.64 8.81 -0.55
N MET A 151 2.54 9.19 0.10
CA MET A 151 2.56 9.67 1.48
C MET A 151 2.96 8.58 2.47
N HIS A 152 2.60 7.33 2.21
CA HIS A 152 3.08 6.16 2.97
C HIS A 152 4.63 6.09 2.95
N GLN A 153 5.25 6.24 1.78
CA GLN A 153 6.70 6.31 1.66
C GLN A 153 7.28 7.55 2.37
N HIS A 154 6.63 8.71 2.22
CA HIS A 154 7.04 9.97 2.86
C HIS A 154 7.12 9.85 4.39
N ILE A 155 6.05 9.34 5.03
CA ILE A 155 5.94 9.29 6.49
C ILE A 155 6.86 8.24 7.13
N HIS A 156 7.08 7.10 6.46
CA HIS A 156 7.98 6.05 6.96
C HIS A 156 9.44 6.43 6.81
N MET A 157 9.78 7.03 5.67
CA MET A 157 11.18 7.27 5.34
C MET A 157 11.66 8.70 5.66
N GLY A 158 10.74 9.60 6.07
CA GLY A 158 11.04 10.96 6.52
C GLY A 158 11.29 11.94 5.37
N GLY A 159 10.44 11.88 4.34
CA GLY A 159 10.49 12.71 3.14
C GLY A 159 10.70 11.91 1.84
N ILE A 160 10.43 12.54 0.70
CA ILE A 160 10.66 11.97 -0.64
C ILE A 160 11.65 12.77 -1.49
N LEU A 161 11.99 14.00 -1.08
CA LEU A 161 12.98 14.86 -1.74
C LEU A 161 14.28 15.01 -0.91
N LYS A 162 15.38 15.41 -1.57
CA LYS A 162 16.68 15.62 -0.91
C LYS A 162 16.61 16.79 0.08
N LYS A 163 16.87 16.51 1.36
CA LYS A 163 16.80 17.50 2.45
C LYS A 163 17.72 18.72 2.27
N ARG A 164 18.87 18.56 1.63
CA ARG A 164 19.86 19.66 1.50
C ARG A 164 19.28 20.92 0.85
N PHE A 165 18.38 20.76 -0.13
CA PHE A 165 17.83 21.88 -0.90
C PHE A 165 16.30 21.94 -0.90
N TRP A 166 15.64 20.79 -0.75
CA TRP A 166 14.19 20.67 -0.96
C TRP A 166 13.40 20.45 0.33
N TRP A 167 14.03 20.53 1.51
CA TRP A 167 13.36 20.20 2.77
C TRP A 167 12.13 21.07 3.05
N TRP A 168 12.15 22.36 2.71
CA TRP A 168 10.99 23.24 2.90
C TRP A 168 9.81 22.77 2.05
N PHE A 169 10.05 22.47 0.77
CA PHE A 169 8.99 21.99 -0.11
C PHE A 169 8.49 20.62 0.34
N ASP A 170 9.40 19.69 0.66
CA ASP A 170 9.10 18.33 1.13
C ASP A 170 8.30 18.33 2.45
N LEU A 171 8.54 19.32 3.31
CA LEU A 171 7.77 19.55 4.54
C LEU A 171 6.39 20.14 4.28
N LEU A 172 6.27 21.07 3.32
CA LEU A 172 5.08 21.89 3.13
C LEU A 172 4.06 21.29 2.18
N PHE A 173 4.48 20.52 1.15
CA PHE A 173 3.54 20.00 0.16
C PHE A 173 2.40 19.18 0.78
N PRO A 174 2.61 18.31 1.81
CA PRO A 174 1.52 17.55 2.39
C PRO A 174 0.45 18.45 3.01
N TYR A 175 0.82 19.60 3.58
CA TYR A 175 -0.15 20.54 4.15
C TYR A 175 -1.07 21.17 3.10
N ILE A 176 -0.67 21.15 1.83
CA ILE A 176 -1.47 21.63 0.71
C ILE A 176 -2.24 20.48 0.06
N THR A 177 -1.56 19.36 -0.20
CA THR A 177 -2.13 18.28 -1.01
C THR A 177 -2.87 17.21 -0.20
N ASP A 178 -2.59 17.02 1.09
CA ASP A 178 -3.30 16.05 1.94
C ASP A 178 -4.81 16.30 1.95
N PRO A 179 -5.31 17.53 2.25
CA PRO A 179 -6.75 17.77 2.29
C PRO A 179 -7.44 17.57 0.94
N LEU A 180 -6.75 17.89 -0.16
CA LEU A 180 -7.27 17.69 -1.52
C LEU A 180 -7.47 16.20 -1.86
N MET A 181 -6.71 15.33 -1.20
CA MET A 181 -6.75 13.87 -1.36
C MET A 181 -7.56 13.19 -0.24
N GLY A 182 -8.21 13.98 0.61
CA GLY A 182 -9.06 13.50 1.70
C GLY A 182 -8.34 13.18 3.00
N HIS A 183 -7.02 13.34 3.06
CA HIS A 183 -6.28 13.17 4.32
C HIS A 183 -6.53 14.36 5.23
N THR A 184 -6.72 14.08 6.52
CA THR A 184 -6.55 15.06 7.59
C THR A 184 -5.05 15.23 7.86
N TRP A 185 -4.61 16.44 8.18
CA TRP A 185 -3.18 16.74 8.31
C TRP A 185 -2.51 15.83 9.34
N ASN A 186 -1.38 15.21 9.00
CA ASN A 186 -0.57 14.35 9.90
C ASN A 186 -1.30 13.15 10.56
N SER A 187 -2.62 13.01 10.45
CA SER A 187 -3.37 11.92 11.09
C SER A 187 -2.96 10.57 10.54
N TYR A 188 -2.67 10.48 9.24
CA TYR A 188 -2.15 9.25 8.65
C TYR A 188 -0.81 8.84 9.27
N TYR A 189 0.10 9.77 9.57
CA TYR A 189 1.33 9.46 10.29
C TYR A 189 1.08 8.95 11.72
N TYR A 190 0.20 9.62 12.48
CA TYR A 190 -0.07 9.20 13.85
C TYR A 190 -0.82 7.87 13.91
N HIS A 191 -1.79 7.65 13.03
CA HIS A 191 -2.54 6.42 12.97
C HIS A 191 -1.70 5.26 12.42
N HIS A 192 -1.01 5.47 11.30
CA HIS A 192 -0.27 4.39 10.64
C HIS A 192 1.05 4.08 11.34
N VAL A 193 1.93 5.08 11.49
CA VAL A 193 3.30 4.86 11.97
C VAL A 193 3.38 4.77 13.48
N LYS A 194 2.62 5.61 14.20
CA LYS A 194 2.71 5.69 15.68
C LYS A 194 1.73 4.80 16.42
N HIS A 195 0.80 4.17 15.69
CA HIS A 195 -0.25 3.34 16.25
C HIS A 195 -0.31 1.96 15.54
N HIS A 196 -0.76 1.86 14.29
CA HIS A 196 -0.94 0.58 13.56
C HIS A 196 0.34 -0.25 13.50
N HIS A 197 1.46 0.34 13.08
CA HIS A 197 2.76 -0.35 13.04
C HIS A 197 3.31 -0.72 14.42
N VAL A 198 2.89 -0.03 15.48
CA VAL A 198 3.30 -0.35 16.85
C VAL A 198 2.51 -1.55 17.38
N GLU A 199 1.23 -1.63 17.04
CA GLU A 199 0.31 -2.65 17.55
C GLU A 199 0.18 -3.87 16.61
N GLY A 200 0.58 -3.76 15.34
CA GLY A 200 0.75 -4.89 14.42
C GLY A 200 -0.55 -5.63 14.07
N ASN A 201 -1.68 -4.93 13.90
CA ASN A 201 -3.02 -5.54 13.82
C ASN A 201 -3.41 -6.35 15.07
N GLY A 202 -2.68 -6.20 16.17
CA GLY A 202 -2.95 -6.84 17.45
C GLY A 202 -4.15 -6.24 18.20
N PRO A 203 -4.43 -6.72 19.42
CA PRO A 203 -5.65 -6.40 20.15
C PRO A 203 -5.81 -4.92 20.52
N GLU A 204 -4.71 -4.20 20.65
CA GLU A 204 -4.71 -2.77 21.00
C GLU A 204 -4.72 -1.88 19.76
N ASP A 205 -4.68 -2.46 18.56
CA ASP A 205 -4.79 -1.73 17.31
C ASP A 205 -6.26 -1.28 17.07
N LEU A 206 -6.48 0.02 16.98
CA LEU A 206 -7.77 0.63 16.63
C LEU A 206 -8.28 0.20 15.25
N SER A 207 -7.39 -0.18 14.33
CA SER A 207 -7.72 -0.76 13.03
C SER A 207 -7.62 -2.29 12.99
N SER A 208 -7.54 -2.95 14.14
CA SER A 208 -7.45 -4.42 14.21
C SER A 208 -8.65 -5.10 13.58
N THR A 209 -8.39 -6.15 12.81
CA THR A 209 -9.41 -7.03 12.23
C THR A 209 -9.74 -8.25 13.10
N ILE A 210 -8.96 -8.54 14.16
CA ILE A 210 -8.98 -9.86 14.82
C ILE A 210 -10.26 -10.17 15.60
N ARG A 211 -10.97 -9.14 16.05
CA ARG A 211 -12.25 -9.28 16.78
C ARG A 211 -13.45 -9.46 15.86
N TYR A 212 -13.25 -9.29 14.55
CA TYR A 212 -14.31 -9.35 13.56
C TYR A 212 -14.28 -10.69 12.81
N GLN A 213 -15.45 -11.17 12.40
CA GLN A 213 -15.56 -12.25 11.43
C GLN A 213 -15.25 -11.66 10.05
N ARG A 214 -14.07 -11.98 9.49
CA ARG A 214 -13.50 -11.23 8.36
C ARG A 214 -14.13 -11.49 6.99
N ASP A 215 -15.16 -12.34 6.96
CA ASP A 215 -16.02 -12.64 5.81
C ASP A 215 -17.51 -12.35 6.09
N SER A 216 -17.79 -11.50 7.09
CA SER A 216 -19.14 -11.02 7.44
C SER A 216 -19.31 -9.56 7.02
N LEU A 217 -20.34 -9.28 6.24
CA LEU A 217 -20.69 -7.92 5.81
C LEU A 217 -21.07 -7.03 6.98
N ALA A 218 -21.76 -7.58 7.99
CA ALA A 218 -22.16 -6.81 9.18
C ALA A 218 -20.94 -6.39 10.00
N ASP A 219 -19.98 -7.30 10.19
CA ASP A 219 -18.77 -7.03 10.94
C ASP A 219 -17.87 -6.04 10.19
N PHE A 220 -17.77 -6.18 8.85
CA PHE A 220 -17.09 -5.22 8.00
C PHE A 220 -17.72 -3.83 8.09
N ALA A 221 -19.06 -3.72 8.04
CA ALA A 221 -19.75 -2.44 8.18
C ALA A 221 -19.53 -1.82 9.57
N CYS A 222 -19.52 -2.64 10.63
CA CYS A 222 -19.19 -2.19 11.99
C CYS A 222 -17.76 -1.67 12.08
N TYR A 223 -16.80 -2.39 11.50
CA TYR A 223 -15.40 -2.00 11.43
C TYR A 223 -15.19 -0.67 10.71
N VAL A 224 -15.73 -0.53 9.49
CA VAL A 224 -15.67 0.71 8.72
C VAL A 224 -16.34 1.84 9.47
N GLY A 225 -17.57 1.63 9.97
CA GLY A 225 -18.33 2.64 10.71
C GLY A 225 -17.60 3.14 11.95
N ARG A 226 -16.97 2.24 12.71
CA ARG A 226 -16.19 2.62 13.89
C ARG A 226 -15.08 3.60 13.54
N PHE A 227 -14.21 3.23 12.59
CA PHE A 227 -13.14 4.11 12.15
C PHE A 227 -13.69 5.42 11.58
N TYR A 228 -14.69 5.32 10.71
CA TYR A 228 -15.26 6.46 9.99
C TYR A 228 -15.76 7.57 10.92
N PHE A 229 -16.43 7.21 12.02
CA PHE A 229 -17.06 8.16 12.93
C PHE A 229 -16.24 8.46 14.19
N PHE A 230 -15.43 7.52 14.68
CA PHE A 230 -14.82 7.64 16.02
C PHE A 230 -13.30 7.77 16.03
N VAL A 231 -12.59 7.56 14.91
CA VAL A 231 -11.11 7.59 14.90
C VAL A 231 -10.53 8.91 15.43
N TRP A 232 -11.18 10.04 15.15
CA TRP A 232 -10.75 11.37 15.60
C TRP A 232 -10.70 11.51 17.13
N LEU A 233 -11.48 10.68 17.84
CA LEU A 233 -11.53 10.61 19.31
C LEU A 233 -10.73 9.42 19.85
N GLU A 234 -10.87 8.24 19.22
CA GLU A 234 -10.23 7.01 19.69
C GLU A 234 -8.70 7.10 19.60
N LEU A 235 -8.14 7.66 18.52
CA LEU A 235 -6.69 7.74 18.34
C LEU A 235 -6.00 8.62 19.39
N PRO A 236 -6.44 9.87 19.66
CA PRO A 236 -5.90 10.64 20.77
C PRO A 236 -6.08 9.95 22.13
N THR A 237 -7.24 9.33 22.36
CA THR A 237 -7.53 8.64 23.62
C THR A 237 -6.62 7.44 23.82
N TYR A 238 -6.34 6.67 22.77
CA TYR A 238 -5.36 5.58 22.78
C TYR A 238 -3.99 6.09 23.23
N PHE A 239 -3.51 7.20 22.64
CA PHE A 239 -2.21 7.76 23.03
C PHE A 239 -2.20 8.25 24.49
N LEU A 240 -3.28 8.85 24.99
CA LEU A 240 -3.40 9.22 26.39
C LEU A 240 -3.33 8.00 27.31
N ARG A 241 -4.05 6.92 26.99
CA ARG A 241 -4.05 5.67 27.77
C ARG A 241 -2.66 5.03 27.81
N LYS A 242 -1.87 5.14 26.74
CA LYS A 242 -0.48 4.68 26.68
C LYS A 242 0.53 5.68 27.27
N GLY A 243 0.08 6.77 27.91
CA GLY A 243 0.94 7.81 28.49
C GLY A 243 1.66 8.70 27.48
N LYS A 244 1.35 8.60 26.18
CA LYS A 244 1.97 9.35 25.07
C LYS A 244 1.26 10.68 24.83
N VAL A 245 1.21 11.55 25.84
CA VAL A 245 0.44 12.81 25.82
C VAL A 245 0.78 13.71 24.63
N TYR A 246 2.06 13.81 24.25
CA TYR A 246 2.48 14.59 23.08
C TYR A 246 1.82 14.11 21.78
N PHE A 247 1.74 12.79 21.54
CA PHE A 247 1.08 12.25 20.35
C PHE A 247 -0.44 12.42 20.42
N ALA A 248 -1.04 12.29 21.60
CA ALA A 248 -2.46 12.55 21.77
C ALA A 248 -2.84 13.98 21.39
N LEU A 249 -2.11 14.97 21.92
CA LEU A 249 -2.36 16.38 21.64
C LEU A 249 -2.15 16.71 20.16
N LYS A 250 -1.12 16.14 19.54
CA LYS A 250 -0.87 16.34 18.10
C LYS A 250 -1.95 15.70 17.22
N ALA A 251 -2.33 14.44 17.49
CA ALA A 251 -3.38 13.76 16.74
C ALA A 251 -4.71 14.53 16.85
N ALA A 252 -5.09 14.96 18.07
CA ALA A 252 -6.29 15.74 18.29
C ALA A 252 -6.23 17.12 17.60
N PHE A 253 -5.12 17.84 17.73
CA PHE A 253 -4.93 19.14 17.12
C PHE A 253 -5.12 19.09 15.61
N TRP A 254 -4.51 18.11 14.94
CA TRP A 254 -4.59 18.06 13.49
C TRP A 254 -5.93 17.54 12.95
N GLU A 255 -6.57 16.58 13.62
CA GLU A 255 -7.94 16.15 13.28
C GLU A 255 -8.92 17.32 13.44
N ILE A 256 -8.95 17.95 14.62
CA ILE A 256 -9.86 19.07 14.90
C ILE A 256 -9.54 20.26 13.99
N GLY A 257 -8.26 20.54 13.75
CA GLY A 257 -7.84 21.60 12.82
C GLY A 257 -8.32 21.36 11.39
N SER A 258 -8.27 20.11 10.92
CA SER A 258 -8.77 19.74 9.59
C SER A 258 -10.29 19.90 9.50
N TYR A 259 -11.03 19.48 10.54
CA TYR A 259 -12.49 19.68 10.62
C TYR A 259 -12.86 21.15 10.67
N LEU A 260 -12.14 21.94 11.48
CA LEU A 260 -12.34 23.38 11.57
C LEU A 260 -12.07 24.04 10.22
N MET A 261 -11.01 23.66 9.51
CA MET A 261 -10.74 24.15 8.16
C MET A 261 -11.91 23.84 7.21
N MET A 262 -12.39 22.60 7.18
CA MET A 262 -13.52 22.22 6.32
C MET A 262 -14.79 22.99 6.69
N TYR A 263 -15.07 23.14 8.00
CA TYR A 263 -16.19 23.91 8.51
C TYR A 263 -16.11 25.39 8.10
N LEU A 264 -14.95 26.02 8.24
CA LEU A 264 -14.75 27.42 7.90
C LEU A 264 -14.90 27.65 6.39
N MET A 265 -14.29 26.79 5.57
CA MET A 265 -14.42 26.84 4.11
C MET A 265 -15.87 26.64 3.66
N TRP A 266 -16.61 25.74 4.32
CA TRP A 266 -18.01 25.48 4.02
C TRP A 266 -18.91 26.68 4.30
N ASN A 267 -18.80 27.25 5.50
CA ASN A 267 -19.72 28.29 5.97
C ASN A 267 -19.37 29.70 5.49
N TYR A 268 -18.08 29.99 5.30
CA TYR A 268 -17.61 31.37 5.05
C TYR A 268 -16.97 31.58 3.67
N VAL A 269 -16.73 30.52 2.89
CA VAL A 269 -16.13 30.65 1.54
C VAL A 269 -17.06 30.12 0.46
N SER A 270 -17.25 28.80 0.39
CA SER A 270 -18.16 28.18 -0.57
C SER A 270 -18.41 26.73 -0.19
N TRP A 271 -19.61 26.42 0.29
CA TRP A 271 -20.00 25.04 0.59
C TRP A 271 -19.95 24.13 -0.63
N ARG A 272 -20.31 24.66 -1.81
CA ARG A 272 -20.32 23.90 -3.06
C ARG A 272 -18.92 23.45 -3.46
N ALA A 273 -17.94 24.36 -3.44
CA ALA A 273 -16.56 24.02 -3.73
C ALA A 273 -15.97 23.11 -2.63
N THR A 274 -16.25 23.42 -1.36
CA THR A 274 -15.78 22.63 -0.21
C THR A 274 -16.27 21.18 -0.26
N LEU A 275 -17.50 20.95 -0.74
CA LEU A 275 -18.05 19.60 -0.92
C LEU A 275 -17.15 18.74 -1.83
N PHE A 276 -16.81 19.24 -3.03
CA PHE A 276 -16.04 18.48 -4.02
C PHE A 276 -14.54 18.47 -3.77
N VAL A 277 -13.99 19.55 -3.20
CA VAL A 277 -12.54 19.69 -3.01
C VAL A 277 -12.07 19.01 -1.73
N PHE A 278 -12.88 18.99 -0.66
CA PHE A 278 -12.44 18.50 0.65
C PHE A 278 -13.34 17.40 1.21
N VAL A 279 -14.66 17.64 1.29
CA VAL A 279 -15.57 16.72 2.01
C VAL A 279 -15.70 15.38 1.30
N LEU A 280 -16.00 15.34 0.00
CA LEU A 280 -16.12 14.08 -0.74
C LEU A 280 -14.81 13.28 -0.77
N PRO A 281 -13.63 13.88 -1.07
CA PRO A 281 -12.35 13.17 -0.92
C PRO A 281 -12.13 12.61 0.49
N PHE A 282 -12.41 13.38 1.53
CA PHE A 282 -12.26 12.97 2.93
C PHE A 282 -13.14 11.77 3.29
N LEU A 283 -14.42 11.85 2.96
CA LEU A 283 -15.38 10.76 3.18
C LEU A 283 -14.96 9.51 2.40
N GLN A 284 -14.57 9.66 1.14
CA GLN A 284 -14.14 8.54 0.30
C GLN A 284 -12.86 7.87 0.84
N LEU A 285 -11.84 8.65 1.19
CA LEU A 285 -10.57 8.12 1.67
C LEU A 285 -10.76 7.29 2.95
N ARG A 286 -11.59 7.73 3.89
CA ARG A 286 -11.87 6.96 5.12
C ARG A 286 -12.41 5.56 4.84
N VAL A 287 -13.32 5.43 3.87
CA VAL A 287 -13.79 4.12 3.42
C VAL A 287 -12.65 3.35 2.76
N GLY A 288 -11.92 3.99 1.83
CA GLY A 288 -10.84 3.36 1.08
C GLY A 288 -9.74 2.77 1.98
N LEU A 289 -9.30 3.51 3.00
CA LEU A 289 -8.29 3.05 3.97
C LEU A 289 -8.76 1.80 4.71
N MET A 290 -10.03 1.74 5.13
CA MET A 290 -10.57 0.60 5.86
C MET A 290 -10.83 -0.61 4.96
N VAL A 291 -11.28 -0.41 3.73
CA VAL A 291 -11.40 -1.47 2.73
C VAL A 291 -10.03 -2.09 2.44
N GLY A 292 -9.00 -1.25 2.28
CA GLY A 292 -7.61 -1.68 2.04
C GLY A 292 -7.04 -2.44 3.24
N ASN A 293 -7.11 -1.86 4.44
CA ASN A 293 -6.61 -2.50 5.66
C ASN A 293 -7.30 -3.85 5.92
N TRP A 294 -8.61 -3.93 5.68
CA TRP A 294 -9.33 -5.21 5.80
C TRP A 294 -8.77 -6.26 4.85
N GLY A 295 -8.55 -5.91 3.57
CA GLY A 295 -7.96 -6.82 2.59
C GLY A 295 -6.54 -7.25 2.95
N GLN A 296 -5.74 -6.33 3.50
CA GLN A 296 -4.36 -6.57 3.95
C GLN A 296 -4.27 -7.52 5.16
N HIS A 297 -5.26 -7.47 6.05
CA HIS A 297 -5.27 -8.15 7.35
C HIS A 297 -6.48 -9.07 7.56
N ALA A 298 -7.10 -9.59 6.49
CA ALA A 298 -8.25 -10.49 6.60
C ALA A 298 -7.89 -11.93 7.00
N PHE A 299 -6.71 -12.39 6.60
CA PHE A 299 -6.26 -13.77 6.78
C PHE A 299 -5.24 -13.90 7.89
N VAL A 300 -5.68 -13.66 9.13
CA VAL A 300 -4.81 -13.77 10.31
C VAL A 300 -4.79 -15.23 10.79
N ASP A 301 -3.59 -15.80 10.88
CA ASP A 301 -3.39 -17.19 11.30
C ASP A 301 -3.89 -17.46 12.72
N GLU A 302 -4.62 -18.55 12.91
CA GLU A 302 -5.18 -18.91 14.20
C GLU A 302 -4.14 -19.45 15.20
N THR A 303 -2.97 -19.88 14.75
CA THR A 303 -1.94 -20.49 15.61
C THR A 303 -0.95 -19.45 16.12
N ASP A 304 -0.43 -18.61 15.23
CA ASP A 304 0.53 -17.56 15.56
C ASP A 304 0.11 -16.22 14.91
N PRO A 305 -0.91 -15.55 15.48
CA PRO A 305 -1.47 -14.32 14.91
C PRO A 305 -0.60 -13.07 15.11
N ASN A 306 0.47 -13.17 15.90
CA ASN A 306 1.35 -12.04 16.22
C ASN A 306 2.57 -11.96 15.28
N SER A 307 2.80 -12.98 14.46
CA SER A 307 3.85 -12.97 13.44
C SER A 307 3.41 -12.15 12.22
N ASP A 308 4.25 -11.20 11.79
CA ASP A 308 4.01 -10.39 10.59
C ASP A 308 3.83 -11.26 9.32
N PHE A 309 4.48 -12.42 9.25
CA PHE A 309 4.30 -13.38 8.15
C PHE A 309 2.89 -13.96 8.08
N ARG A 310 2.19 -13.97 9.21
CA ARG A 310 0.93 -14.69 9.44
C ARG A 310 -0.26 -13.77 9.72
N SER A 311 0.00 -12.49 9.98
CA SER A 311 -1.00 -11.45 10.20
C SER A 311 -1.19 -10.55 8.98
N SER A 312 -0.33 -10.67 7.97
CA SER A 312 -0.35 -9.91 6.71
C SER A 312 -0.19 -10.83 5.50
N ILE A 313 -0.41 -10.30 4.30
CA ILE A 313 -0.31 -11.05 3.04
C ILE A 313 0.55 -10.30 2.02
N THR A 314 1.05 -11.04 1.02
CA THR A 314 1.76 -10.47 -0.13
C THR A 314 0.97 -10.69 -1.41
N LEU A 315 0.88 -9.66 -2.24
CA LEU A 315 0.25 -9.67 -3.54
C LEU A 315 1.33 -9.41 -4.62
N ILE A 316 1.41 -10.32 -5.56
CA ILE A 316 2.22 -10.19 -6.79
C ILE A 316 1.29 -10.13 -7.98
N ASP A 317 1.77 -9.69 -9.15
CA ASP A 317 0.94 -9.65 -10.35
C ASP A 317 -0.33 -8.78 -10.18
N VAL A 318 -0.19 -7.62 -9.51
CA VAL A 318 -1.32 -6.73 -9.18
C VAL A 318 -1.07 -5.28 -9.61
N ALA A 319 -2.17 -4.57 -9.88
CA ALA A 319 -2.11 -3.17 -10.30
C ALA A 319 -1.52 -2.26 -9.21
N SER A 320 -1.81 -2.54 -7.94
CA SER A 320 -1.22 -1.80 -6.82
C SER A 320 0.31 -1.82 -6.79
N ASN A 321 0.97 -2.88 -7.26
CA ASN A 321 2.43 -2.88 -7.33
C ASN A 321 2.96 -1.84 -8.33
N ARG A 322 2.27 -1.67 -9.45
CA ARG A 322 2.63 -0.71 -10.50
C ARG A 322 2.26 0.73 -10.12
N PHE A 323 1.06 0.96 -9.62
CA PHE A 323 0.50 2.31 -9.43
C PHE A 323 0.58 2.84 -8.00
N CYS A 324 0.89 1.97 -7.03
CA CYS A 324 0.90 2.28 -5.61
C CYS A 324 2.22 1.85 -4.95
N TYR A 325 3.35 1.97 -5.65
CA TYR A 325 4.69 1.77 -5.08
C TYR A 325 4.86 0.40 -4.39
N ASN A 326 4.61 -0.71 -5.11
CA ASN A 326 4.80 -2.07 -4.57
C ASN A 326 4.03 -2.36 -3.25
N ASP A 327 2.88 -1.72 -3.04
CA ASP A 327 2.02 -1.93 -1.85
C ASP A 327 1.51 -3.38 -1.69
N GLY A 328 1.51 -4.17 -2.77
CA GLY A 328 1.23 -5.59 -2.70
C GLY A 328 2.21 -6.35 -1.79
N TYR A 329 3.44 -5.86 -1.57
CA TYR A 329 4.40 -6.50 -0.67
C TYR A 329 4.20 -6.10 0.80
N HIS A 330 2.97 -6.19 1.30
CA HIS A 330 2.61 -5.70 2.64
C HIS A 330 3.26 -6.49 3.78
N THR A 331 3.45 -7.81 3.63
CA THR A 331 4.27 -8.59 4.58
C THR A 331 5.71 -8.09 4.65
N SER A 332 6.33 -7.82 3.48
CA SER A 332 7.66 -7.23 3.44
C SER A 332 7.67 -5.88 4.14
N HIS A 333 6.65 -5.05 3.93
CA HIS A 333 6.48 -3.76 4.58
C HIS A 333 6.41 -3.86 6.11
N HIS A 334 5.56 -4.73 6.68
CA HIS A 334 5.48 -4.94 8.12
C HIS A 334 6.83 -5.37 8.73
N LEU A 335 7.57 -6.26 8.05
CA LEU A 335 8.89 -6.72 8.51
C LEU A 335 9.97 -5.61 8.52
N ASN A 336 9.84 -4.61 7.65
CA ASN A 336 10.71 -3.42 7.68
C ASN A 336 9.98 -2.23 7.06
N PRO A 337 9.29 -1.41 7.88
CA PRO A 337 8.46 -0.32 7.38
C PRO A 337 9.23 0.80 6.69
N ARG A 338 10.56 0.85 6.87
CA ARG A 338 11.44 1.86 6.27
C ARG A 338 12.09 1.38 4.97
N ARG A 339 11.80 0.15 4.53
CA ARG A 339 12.33 -0.39 3.27
C ARG A 339 11.80 0.45 2.10
N HIS A 340 12.68 0.76 1.15
CA HIS A 340 12.27 1.44 -0.05
C HIS A 340 11.38 0.54 -0.90
N TRP A 341 10.36 1.13 -1.54
CA TRP A 341 9.35 0.36 -2.26
C TRP A 341 9.90 -0.55 -3.35
N ARG A 342 11.01 -0.18 -4.02
CA ARG A 342 11.62 -1.01 -5.08
C ARG A 342 12.45 -2.16 -4.54
N ASP A 343 12.74 -2.20 -3.25
CA ASP A 343 13.54 -3.25 -2.62
C ASP A 343 12.67 -4.39 -2.07
N HIS A 344 11.34 -4.22 -2.02
CA HIS A 344 10.44 -5.29 -1.56
C HIS A 344 10.55 -6.59 -2.39
N PRO A 345 10.61 -6.56 -3.74
CA PRO A 345 10.79 -7.78 -4.55
C PRO A 345 12.08 -8.55 -4.19
N VAL A 346 13.21 -7.84 -4.04
CA VAL A 346 14.50 -8.43 -3.64
C VAL A 346 14.42 -9.04 -2.25
N ALA A 347 13.85 -8.30 -1.30
CA ALA A 347 13.68 -8.78 0.07
C ALA A 347 12.77 -10.01 0.16
N PHE A 348 11.71 -10.05 -0.65
CA PHE A 348 10.82 -11.20 -0.75
C PHE A 348 11.57 -12.43 -1.28
N LEU A 349 12.28 -12.33 -2.40
CA LEU A 349 13.01 -13.47 -2.99
C LEU A 349 14.08 -14.01 -2.03
N ARG A 350 14.84 -13.13 -1.36
CA ARG A 350 15.84 -13.50 -0.35
C ARG A 350 15.25 -14.24 0.85
N GLN A 351 13.97 -14.03 1.14
CA GLN A 351 13.28 -14.61 2.28
C GLN A 351 12.24 -15.66 1.87
N LYS A 352 12.19 -16.06 0.59
CA LYS A 352 11.16 -16.97 0.05
C LYS A 352 11.03 -18.26 0.88
N ASP A 353 12.15 -18.86 1.29
CA ASP A 353 12.14 -20.06 2.12
C ASP A 353 11.56 -19.81 3.51
N ARG A 354 11.83 -18.63 4.09
CA ARG A 354 11.22 -18.21 5.35
C ARG A 354 9.72 -17.98 5.20
N TYR A 355 9.25 -17.37 4.10
CA TYR A 355 7.81 -17.26 3.80
C TYR A 355 7.14 -18.63 3.80
N ALA A 356 7.80 -19.64 3.19
CA ALA A 356 7.30 -21.00 3.16
C ALA A 356 7.27 -21.66 4.55
N VAL A 357 8.32 -21.51 5.37
CA VAL A 357 8.41 -22.06 6.72
C VAL A 357 7.44 -21.38 7.70
N GLU A 358 7.22 -20.09 7.53
CA GLU A 358 6.32 -19.29 8.38
C GLU A 358 4.85 -19.35 7.92
N HIS A 359 4.54 -20.14 6.88
CA HIS A 359 3.20 -20.28 6.29
C HIS A 359 2.58 -18.93 5.86
N ALA A 360 3.40 -18.03 5.33
CA ALA A 360 2.93 -16.78 4.78
C ALA A 360 2.02 -17.00 3.57
N LEU A 361 1.10 -16.06 3.34
CA LEU A 361 0.18 -16.11 2.20
C LEU A 361 0.64 -15.16 1.10
N VAL A 362 0.80 -15.74 -0.10
CA VAL A 362 1.13 -15.00 -1.32
C VAL A 362 -0.01 -15.20 -2.33
N PHE A 363 -0.56 -14.11 -2.83
CA PHE A 363 -1.60 -14.14 -3.86
C PHE A 363 -1.10 -13.48 -5.14
N ARG A 364 -1.69 -13.87 -6.26
CA ARG A 364 -1.51 -13.28 -7.58
C ARG A 364 -2.84 -12.87 -8.20
N ASN A 365 -2.84 -11.87 -9.08
CA ASN A 365 -4.02 -11.46 -9.85
C ASN A 365 -5.25 -11.03 -9.01
N ILE A 366 -5.05 -10.64 -7.76
CA ILE A 366 -6.12 -10.13 -6.89
C ILE A 366 -5.58 -9.06 -5.96
N ASP A 367 -6.17 -7.86 -6.04
CA ASP A 367 -5.77 -6.71 -5.21
C ASP A 367 -6.55 -6.67 -3.89
N TYR A 368 -6.11 -5.88 -2.90
CA TYR A 368 -6.71 -5.88 -1.56
C TYR A 368 -8.21 -5.56 -1.56
N ILE A 369 -8.64 -4.59 -2.39
CA ILE A 369 -10.06 -4.25 -2.53
C ILE A 369 -10.86 -5.45 -3.05
N MET A 370 -10.31 -6.18 -4.03
CA MET A 370 -10.95 -7.37 -4.58
C MET A 370 -10.98 -8.52 -3.56
N ILE A 371 -9.94 -8.69 -2.75
CA ILE A 371 -9.94 -9.62 -1.62
C ILE A 371 -11.12 -9.29 -0.69
N THR A 372 -11.26 -8.03 -0.27
CA THR A 372 -12.38 -7.60 0.59
C THR A 372 -13.72 -7.92 -0.05
N VAL A 373 -13.91 -7.65 -1.35
CA VAL A 373 -15.16 -7.99 -2.07
C VAL A 373 -15.41 -9.50 -2.12
N CYS A 374 -14.38 -10.31 -2.41
CA CYS A 374 -14.50 -11.77 -2.43
C CYS A 374 -14.86 -12.34 -1.06
N LEU A 375 -14.31 -11.79 0.02
CA LEU A 375 -14.66 -12.15 1.39
C LEU A 375 -16.12 -11.83 1.72
N MET A 376 -16.62 -10.66 1.32
CA MET A 376 -18.03 -10.30 1.50
C MET A 376 -18.98 -11.24 0.74
N ARG A 377 -18.50 -11.84 -0.36
CA ARG A 377 -19.22 -12.86 -1.15
C ARG A 377 -18.93 -14.29 -0.69
N LYS A 378 -18.03 -14.49 0.28
CA LYS A 378 -17.53 -15.80 0.72
C LYS A 378 -16.98 -16.65 -0.43
N ASP A 379 -16.40 -16.01 -1.45
CA ASP A 379 -15.88 -16.67 -2.65
C ASP A 379 -14.46 -17.21 -2.42
N TYR A 380 -14.35 -18.17 -1.50
CA TYR A 380 -13.09 -18.82 -1.14
C TYR A 380 -12.50 -19.65 -2.28
N ARG A 381 -13.33 -20.15 -3.18
CA ARG A 381 -12.86 -20.85 -4.39
C ARG A 381 -12.09 -19.88 -5.28
N TYR A 382 -12.61 -18.67 -5.54
CA TYR A 382 -11.84 -17.67 -6.30
C TYR A 382 -10.55 -17.27 -5.58
N LEU A 383 -10.60 -17.01 -4.26
CA LEU A 383 -9.42 -16.66 -3.47
C LEU A 383 -8.33 -17.74 -3.53
N ALA A 384 -8.73 -19.02 -3.43
CA ALA A 384 -7.82 -20.15 -3.54
C ALA A 384 -7.19 -20.29 -4.94
N LYS A 385 -7.85 -19.83 -6.02
CA LYS A 385 -7.25 -19.82 -7.37
C LYS A 385 -6.15 -18.78 -7.49
N CYS A 386 -6.28 -17.68 -6.75
CA CYS A 386 -5.31 -16.60 -6.73
C CYS A 386 -4.13 -16.90 -5.80
N LEU A 387 -4.20 -17.91 -4.93
CA LEU A 387 -3.10 -18.24 -4.04
C LEU A 387 -1.93 -18.85 -4.81
N VAL A 388 -0.70 -18.47 -4.45
CA VAL A 388 0.54 -19.10 -4.91
C VAL A 388 1.02 -20.03 -3.79
N PRO A 389 0.85 -21.37 -3.91
CA PRO A 389 1.17 -22.28 -2.82
C PRO A 389 2.67 -22.29 -2.50
N MET A 390 3.00 -22.15 -1.21
CA MET A 390 4.37 -22.23 -0.69
C MET A 390 4.47 -23.23 0.46
N GLY A 391 5.64 -23.84 0.63
CA GLY A 391 5.88 -24.78 1.74
C GLY A 391 4.93 -25.97 1.75
N ASP A 392 4.24 -26.17 2.87
CA ASP A 392 3.26 -27.25 3.07
C ASP A 392 1.94 -27.05 2.31
N GLN A 393 1.68 -25.83 1.80
CA GLN A 393 0.56 -25.56 0.92
C GLN A 393 0.74 -26.26 -0.44
N ILE A 394 1.99 -26.58 -0.82
CA ILE A 394 2.31 -27.27 -2.06
C ILE A 394 1.80 -28.71 -1.98
N GLY A 395 0.82 -29.03 -2.82
CA GLY A 395 0.16 -30.34 -2.85
C GLY A 395 -1.22 -30.34 -2.21
N MET A 396 -1.62 -29.26 -1.53
CA MET A 396 -3.01 -29.08 -1.13
C MET A 396 -3.91 -28.97 -2.36
N THR A 397 -5.06 -29.63 -2.29
CA THR A 397 -6.13 -29.49 -3.25
C THR A 397 -6.73 -28.09 -3.18
N HIS A 398 -7.42 -27.70 -4.26
CA HIS A 398 -8.09 -26.41 -4.32
C HIS A 398 -9.10 -26.20 -3.19
N ASP A 399 -9.82 -27.26 -2.79
CA ASP A 399 -10.81 -27.20 -1.70
C ASP A 399 -10.13 -27.08 -0.33
N GLU A 400 -8.99 -27.74 -0.11
CA GLU A 400 -8.19 -27.59 1.11
C GLU A 400 -7.64 -26.16 1.26
N LEU A 401 -7.15 -25.55 0.17
CA LEU A 401 -6.71 -24.16 0.16
C LEU A 401 -7.87 -23.20 0.49
N ALA A 402 -9.05 -23.42 -0.11
CA ALA A 402 -10.23 -22.60 0.17
C ALA A 402 -10.65 -22.70 1.65
N GLU A 403 -10.62 -23.90 2.23
CA GLU A 403 -10.97 -24.09 3.65
C GLU A 403 -9.88 -23.54 4.58
N MET A 404 -8.60 -23.65 4.23
CA MET A 404 -7.51 -22.97 4.95
C MET A 404 -7.74 -21.46 5.02
N LEU A 405 -8.04 -20.82 3.88
CA LEU A 405 -8.33 -19.40 3.83
C LEU A 405 -9.55 -19.05 4.66
N ARG A 406 -10.62 -19.85 4.61
CA ARG A 406 -11.81 -19.67 5.44
C ARG A 406 -11.49 -19.70 6.93
N ARG A 407 -10.72 -20.68 7.40
CA ARG A 407 -10.31 -20.77 8.82
C ARG A 407 -9.59 -19.51 9.28
N LYS A 408 -8.67 -18.97 8.47
CA LYS A 408 -7.91 -17.74 8.77
C LYS A 408 -8.77 -16.48 8.84
N THR A 409 -10.02 -16.49 8.37
CA THR A 409 -10.94 -15.33 8.51
C THR A 409 -11.72 -15.31 9.82
N ARG A 410 -11.65 -16.39 10.63
CA ARG A 410 -12.45 -16.54 11.84
C ARG A 410 -12.05 -15.54 12.93
N ARG A 411 -13.03 -14.82 13.47
CA ARG A 411 -12.80 -13.96 14.65
C ARG A 411 -12.15 -14.74 15.80
N PHE A 412 -11.33 -14.04 16.57
CA PHE A 412 -10.74 -14.56 17.80
C PHE A 412 -11.68 -14.30 18.97
N SER A 413 -11.79 -15.26 19.91
CA SER A 413 -12.43 -14.99 21.20
C SER A 413 -11.53 -14.12 22.10
N GLU A 414 -12.08 -13.49 23.12
CA GLU A 414 -11.28 -12.71 24.08
C GLU A 414 -10.32 -13.61 24.87
N GLU A 415 -10.66 -14.87 25.11
CA GLU A 415 -9.75 -15.86 25.69
C GLU A 415 -8.61 -16.22 24.73
N GLU A 416 -8.89 -16.38 23.43
CA GLU A 416 -7.85 -16.61 22.42
C GLU A 416 -6.91 -15.41 22.31
N ILE A 417 -7.45 -14.20 22.31
CA ILE A 417 -6.68 -12.96 22.28
C ILE A 417 -5.75 -12.89 23.49
N LYS A 418 -6.29 -13.07 24.70
CA LYS A 418 -5.50 -13.05 25.94
C LYS A 418 -4.41 -14.11 25.96
N ARG A 419 -4.63 -15.29 25.34
CA ARG A 419 -3.63 -16.36 25.32
C ARG A 419 -2.55 -16.16 24.25
N LYS A 420 -2.90 -15.59 23.10
CA LYS A 420 -2.02 -15.52 21.92
C LYS A 420 -1.23 -14.21 21.82
N PHE A 421 -1.65 -13.16 22.54
CA PHE A 421 -1.02 -11.83 22.51
C PHE A 421 -0.50 -11.36 23.89
N SER A 422 -0.49 -12.26 24.89
CA SER A 422 0.06 -12.00 26.23
C SER A 422 1.57 -12.08 26.31
#